data_AF-A0A2H3C9W4-F1
#
_entry.id   AF-A0A2H3C9W4-F1
#
_cell.length_a   1.000
_cell.length_b   1.000
_cell.length_c   1.000
_cell.angle_alpha   90.00
_cell.angle_beta   90.00
_cell.angle_gamma   90.00
#
_symmetry.space_group_name_H-M   'P 1'
#
loop_
_entity.id
_entity.type
_entity.pdbx_description
1 polymer ?
#
loop_
_entity_poly.entity_id
_entity_poly.type
_entity_poly.pdbx_seq_one_letter_code
_entity_poly.pdbx_strand_id
1 'polypeptide(L)'
;MSSRPPSPPLGKKYLTNSLERLQGVRDEMSDWSSAFTLLDTMETYFDSHVDLLQRKLQKHGDRLKLKAEETFKMRDISGDVLAENFEREFKNFKVKISTRMASLSNSWQSAKVVRTREKVSFFFGVMSLLFSALMFGLAPQWVHIAYTIQGCYLLPLRAYTYKKRAWHYFLFDFCYYATLLNLVFIWFFPSSPALFVACYCISQGTLGSAVITWRNSLVFHDQDKVTSLFIHIYAPFTFTVIRHYYPNAEERFPALAELPHLEPMKAILFSGGIYVIWQLLYWKFVLVDRRAKIESGQRTTSFSFLLNEKRGVIGRALSSIPQGYREAVFMGGQLVYTVLTEVPAVFVLYDSSFWSGVYLILIFSVSVWNGGGFYIEVFGRKFERELEALRKELAETTARSGRSSPTSISRTSSENGDTQSSTDTTPVLSSDISLPLDESTLNGDSIPPSSPQSKKSQ
;
A
#
# COMPACT_ATOMS: atom_id res chain seq x y z
N MET A 1 -12.58 24.25 59.88
CA MET A 1 -13.06 24.47 58.49
C MET A 1 -11.91 24.07 57.56
N SER A 2 -11.85 22.88 56.93
CA SER A 2 -12.68 22.25 55.85
C SER A 2 -12.62 23.05 54.53
N SER A 3 -12.28 22.52 53.34
CA SER A 3 -12.67 21.25 52.68
C SER A 3 -11.90 20.96 51.35
N ARG A 4 -11.98 19.70 50.87
CA ARG A 4 -11.44 18.98 49.65
C ARG A 4 -12.26 19.29 48.35
N PRO A 5 -12.05 18.65 47.14
CA PRO A 5 -10.89 18.24 46.29
C PRO A 5 -11.09 18.66 44.77
N PRO A 6 -10.59 17.94 43.71
CA PRO A 6 -9.24 17.92 43.10
C PRO A 6 -9.20 18.33 41.59
N SER A 7 -8.04 18.23 40.92
CA SER A 7 -7.95 17.97 39.46
C SER A 7 -6.86 16.93 39.18
N PRO A 8 -7.08 15.97 38.26
CA PRO A 8 -6.21 14.81 38.07
C PRO A 8 -4.92 15.18 37.34
N PRO A 9 -3.82 14.44 37.51
CA PRO A 9 -2.67 14.59 36.62
C PRO A 9 -3.11 14.17 35.22
N LEU A 10 -2.97 15.09 34.24
CA LEU A 10 -3.18 14.79 32.82
C LEU A 10 -2.28 13.60 32.45
N GLY A 11 -2.90 12.43 32.38
CA GLY A 11 -2.21 11.17 32.19
C GLY A 11 -1.64 11.07 30.79
N LYS A 12 -0.36 10.68 30.72
CA LYS A 12 0.30 10.10 29.52
C LYS A 12 -0.57 9.08 28.78
N LYS A 13 -1.52 8.42 29.47
CA LYS A 13 -2.47 7.45 28.91
C LYS A 13 -3.49 8.03 27.91
N TYR A 14 -3.82 9.33 27.96
CA TYR A 14 -4.79 9.92 27.01
C TYR A 14 -4.14 10.35 25.68
N LEU A 15 -2.85 10.72 25.69
CA LEU A 15 -2.10 11.04 24.46
C LEU A 15 -1.61 9.78 23.73
N THR A 16 -1.33 8.69 24.46
CA THR A 16 -1.04 7.40 23.83
C THR A 16 -2.27 6.85 23.12
N ASN A 17 -3.47 6.98 23.71
CA ASN A 17 -4.71 6.52 23.09
C ASN A 17 -5.11 7.34 21.83
N SER A 18 -4.72 8.62 21.73
CA SER A 18 -4.99 9.42 20.53
C SER A 18 -3.94 9.21 19.43
N LEU A 19 -2.69 8.89 19.78
CA LEU A 19 -1.65 8.52 18.82
C LEU A 19 -1.81 7.10 18.30
N GLU A 20 -2.19 6.13 19.15
CA GLU A 20 -2.57 4.78 18.71
C GLU A 20 -3.83 4.81 17.84
N ARG A 21 -4.78 5.71 18.11
CA ARG A 21 -5.96 5.92 17.25
C ARG A 21 -5.62 6.61 15.92
N LEU A 22 -4.60 7.47 15.86
CA LEU A 22 -4.12 8.09 14.62
C LEU A 22 -3.19 7.18 13.80
N GLN A 23 -2.43 6.28 14.46
CA GLN A 23 -1.71 5.18 13.82
C GLN A 23 -2.68 4.12 13.31
N GLY A 24 -3.72 3.78 14.10
CA GLY A 24 -4.83 2.93 13.67
C GLY A 24 -5.58 3.48 12.46
N VAL A 25 -5.85 4.79 12.40
CA VAL A 25 -6.47 5.45 11.21
C VAL A 25 -5.55 5.45 9.99
N ARG A 26 -4.23 5.34 10.17
CA ARG A 26 -3.26 5.31 9.07
C ARG A 26 -3.03 3.91 8.52
N ASP A 27 -2.98 2.92 9.40
CA ASP A 27 -3.01 1.52 9.02
C ASP A 27 -4.38 1.18 8.40
N GLU A 28 -5.48 1.74 8.91
CA GLU A 28 -6.80 1.69 8.25
C GLU A 28 -6.78 2.39 6.88
N MET A 29 -6.19 3.57 6.69
CA MET A 29 -6.27 4.25 5.38
C MET A 29 -5.42 3.59 4.28
N SER A 30 -4.39 2.82 4.65
CA SER A 30 -3.64 1.93 3.76
C SER A 30 -4.33 0.57 3.57
N ASP A 31 -5.04 0.08 4.58
CA ASP A 31 -5.93 -1.08 4.47
C ASP A 31 -7.13 -0.75 3.59
N TRP A 32 -7.68 0.46 3.64
CA TRP A 32 -8.85 0.85 2.86
C TRP A 32 -8.53 1.02 1.38
N SER A 33 -7.34 1.51 1.00
CA SER A 33 -6.93 1.63 -0.41
C SER A 33 -6.87 0.29 -1.15
N SER A 34 -6.71 -0.80 -0.40
CA SER A 34 -6.74 -2.17 -0.92
C SER A 34 -8.08 -2.90 -0.72
N ALA A 35 -8.95 -2.41 0.18
CA ALA A 35 -10.36 -2.81 0.24
C ALA A 35 -11.12 -2.40 -1.03
N PHE A 36 -10.77 -1.26 -1.65
CA PHE A 36 -11.63 -0.65 -2.66
C PHE A 36 -11.62 -1.35 -4.03
N THR A 37 -10.56 -2.07 -4.40
CA THR A 37 -10.58 -2.92 -5.61
C THR A 37 -11.29 -4.25 -5.38
N LEU A 38 -11.23 -4.80 -4.16
CA LEU A 38 -12.06 -5.92 -3.74
C LEU A 38 -13.54 -5.53 -3.64
N LEU A 39 -13.82 -4.27 -3.26
CA LEU A 39 -15.13 -3.67 -3.37
C LEU A 39 -15.60 -3.50 -4.81
N ASP A 40 -14.77 -3.36 -5.84
CA ASP A 40 -15.26 -3.36 -7.25
C ASP A 40 -15.87 -4.75 -7.59
N THR A 41 -15.27 -5.85 -7.12
CA THR A 41 -15.85 -7.20 -7.22
C THR A 41 -17.04 -7.41 -6.27
N MET A 42 -16.99 -6.82 -5.07
CA MET A 42 -18.07 -6.93 -4.09
C MET A 42 -19.26 -6.03 -4.43
N GLU A 43 -19.08 -4.89 -5.09
CA GLU A 43 -20.10 -3.92 -5.55
C GLU A 43 -20.87 -4.52 -6.72
N THR A 44 -20.22 -5.27 -7.61
CA THR A 44 -20.93 -6.05 -8.65
C THR A 44 -21.83 -7.14 -8.02
N TYR A 45 -21.39 -7.75 -6.91
CA TYR A 45 -22.17 -8.73 -6.15
C TYR A 45 -23.23 -8.08 -5.23
N PHE A 46 -22.93 -6.94 -4.59
CA PHE A 46 -23.79 -6.21 -3.68
C PHE A 46 -24.85 -5.40 -4.42
N ASP A 47 -24.60 -4.79 -5.57
CA ASP A 47 -25.64 -4.10 -6.36
C ASP A 47 -26.75 -5.09 -6.74
N SER A 48 -26.39 -6.34 -7.08
CA SER A 48 -27.37 -7.39 -7.34
C SER A 48 -28.20 -7.77 -6.10
N HIS A 49 -27.58 -7.75 -4.90
CA HIS A 49 -28.23 -8.11 -3.64
C HIS A 49 -28.98 -6.95 -2.98
N VAL A 50 -28.53 -5.71 -3.17
CA VAL A 50 -29.16 -4.47 -2.68
C VAL A 50 -30.40 -4.18 -3.50
N ASP A 51 -30.41 -4.41 -4.83
CA ASP A 51 -31.66 -4.36 -5.61
C ASP A 51 -32.67 -5.42 -5.12
N LEU A 52 -32.20 -6.64 -4.80
CA LEU A 52 -33.03 -7.68 -4.20
C LEU A 52 -33.54 -7.31 -2.79
N LEU A 53 -32.71 -6.66 -1.97
CA LEU A 53 -33.07 -6.22 -0.61
C LEU A 53 -34.04 -5.04 -0.65
N GLN A 54 -33.83 -4.09 -1.56
CA GLN A 54 -34.70 -2.95 -1.82
C GLN A 54 -36.08 -3.44 -2.29
N ARG A 55 -36.14 -4.42 -3.20
CA ARG A 55 -37.40 -5.08 -3.59
C ARG A 55 -38.09 -5.80 -2.43
N LYS A 56 -37.33 -6.44 -1.52
CA LYS A 56 -37.89 -7.09 -0.33
C LYS A 56 -38.40 -6.10 0.73
N LEU A 57 -37.69 -5.00 0.93
CA LEU A 57 -38.07 -3.89 1.82
C LEU A 57 -39.28 -3.14 1.29
N GLN A 58 -39.35 -2.88 -0.02
CA GLN A 58 -40.51 -2.28 -0.66
C GLN A 58 -41.74 -3.19 -0.51
N LYS A 59 -41.60 -4.51 -0.77
CA LYS A 59 -42.69 -5.48 -0.52
C LYS A 59 -43.13 -5.57 0.95
N HIS A 60 -42.20 -5.43 1.91
CA HIS A 60 -42.54 -5.38 3.33
C HIS A 60 -43.21 -4.07 3.74
N GLY A 61 -42.75 -2.94 3.18
CA GLY A 61 -43.36 -1.63 3.36
C GLY A 61 -44.79 -1.60 2.84
N ASP A 62 -45.04 -2.16 1.65
CA ASP A 62 -46.38 -2.26 1.06
C ASP A 62 -47.31 -3.16 1.90
N ARG A 63 -46.79 -4.28 2.42
CA ARG A 63 -47.54 -5.17 3.34
C ARG A 63 -47.85 -4.51 4.68
N LEU A 64 -46.93 -3.74 5.24
CA LEU A 64 -47.14 -3.00 6.48
C LEU A 64 -48.09 -1.82 6.28
N LYS A 65 -48.02 -1.13 5.15
CA LYS A 65 -48.95 -0.05 4.78
C LYS A 65 -50.38 -0.57 4.65
N LEU A 66 -50.58 -1.70 3.98
CA LEU A 66 -51.89 -2.36 3.89
C LEU A 66 -52.44 -2.78 5.26
N LYS A 67 -51.60 -3.40 6.11
CA LYS A 67 -52.00 -3.76 7.49
C LYS A 67 -52.29 -2.53 8.35
N ALA A 68 -51.54 -1.44 8.17
CA ALA A 68 -51.79 -0.18 8.87
C ALA A 68 -53.10 0.44 8.42
N GLU A 69 -53.39 0.47 7.11
CA GLU A 69 -54.67 0.95 6.56
C GLU A 69 -55.87 0.12 7.04
N GLU A 70 -55.71 -1.20 7.20
CA GLU A 70 -56.74 -2.08 7.81
C GLU A 70 -56.94 -1.80 9.31
N THR A 71 -55.86 -1.54 10.05
CA THR A 71 -55.92 -1.32 11.51
C THR A 71 -56.40 0.09 11.88
N PHE A 72 -56.07 1.10 11.06
CA PHE A 72 -56.52 2.48 11.24
C PHE A 72 -58.02 2.68 10.98
N LYS A 73 -58.66 1.78 10.23
CA LYS A 73 -60.14 1.77 10.07
C LYS A 73 -60.90 1.32 11.32
N MET A 74 -60.23 0.72 12.32
CA MET A 74 -60.90 0.15 13.50
C MET A 74 -60.67 0.89 14.82
N ARG A 75 -59.93 2.00 14.85
CA ARG A 75 -59.62 2.65 16.13
C ARG A 75 -59.60 4.17 16.06
N ASP A 76 -60.80 4.72 16.03
CA ASP A 76 -61.04 6.11 16.41
C ASP A 76 -61.46 6.09 17.89
N ILE A 77 -60.53 6.45 18.80
CA ILE A 77 -60.72 6.87 20.21
C ILE A 77 -59.35 6.84 20.91
N SER A 78 -58.97 7.99 21.49
CA SER A 78 -57.72 8.33 22.21
C SER A 78 -56.56 8.82 21.31
N GLY A 79 -56.78 9.98 20.67
CA GLY A 79 -55.93 10.53 19.60
C GLY A 79 -54.81 11.48 20.02
N ASP A 80 -55.04 12.45 20.92
CA ASP A 80 -54.14 13.62 20.97
C ASP A 80 -52.79 13.38 21.68
N VAL A 81 -52.77 12.76 22.87
CA VAL A 81 -51.52 12.57 23.64
C VAL A 81 -50.62 11.48 23.02
N LEU A 82 -51.24 10.47 22.40
CA LEU A 82 -50.52 9.39 21.73
C LEU A 82 -49.95 9.88 20.39
N ALA A 83 -50.72 10.67 19.63
CA ALA A 83 -50.26 11.30 18.40
C ALA A 83 -49.10 12.25 18.65
N GLU A 84 -49.14 13.06 19.71
CA GLU A 84 -48.08 14.02 20.04
C GLU A 84 -46.76 13.32 20.43
N ASN A 85 -46.83 12.23 21.19
CA ASN A 85 -45.67 11.39 21.50
C ASN A 85 -45.12 10.69 20.24
N PHE A 86 -46.00 10.16 19.40
CA PHE A 86 -45.63 9.48 18.17
C PHE A 86 -44.99 10.45 17.16
N GLU A 87 -45.50 11.67 17.05
CA GLU A 87 -44.97 12.71 16.19
C GLU A 87 -43.61 13.21 16.68
N ARG A 88 -43.41 13.30 17.99
CA ARG A 88 -42.09 13.58 18.59
C ARG A 88 -41.09 12.47 18.32
N GLU A 89 -41.48 11.20 18.48
CA GLU A 89 -40.63 10.05 18.14
C GLU A 89 -40.32 10.00 16.65
N PHE A 90 -41.30 10.28 15.79
CA PHE A 90 -41.13 10.33 14.34
C PHE A 90 -40.19 11.46 13.91
N LYS A 91 -40.28 12.64 14.52
CA LYS A 91 -39.37 13.76 14.27
C LYS A 91 -37.94 13.42 14.70
N ASN A 92 -37.78 12.82 15.89
CA ASN A 92 -36.48 12.35 16.38
C ASN A 92 -35.90 11.23 15.50
N PHE A 93 -36.74 10.33 15.02
CA PHE A 93 -36.38 9.26 14.09
C PHE A 93 -35.96 9.81 12.73
N LYS A 94 -36.72 10.76 12.17
CA LYS A 94 -36.42 11.45 10.92
C LYS A 94 -35.09 12.20 10.99
N VAL A 95 -34.80 12.87 12.10
CA VAL A 95 -33.51 13.54 12.33
C VAL A 95 -32.37 12.50 12.40
N LYS A 96 -32.54 11.39 13.14
CA LYS A 96 -31.53 10.32 13.22
C LYS A 96 -31.27 9.68 11.84
N ILE A 97 -32.31 9.42 11.05
CA ILE A 97 -32.18 8.90 9.68
C ILE A 97 -31.48 9.91 8.78
N SER A 98 -31.89 11.17 8.81
CA SER A 98 -31.27 12.23 8.00
C SER A 98 -29.77 12.36 8.28
N THR A 99 -29.37 12.39 9.55
CA THR A 99 -27.96 12.43 9.95
C THR A 99 -27.19 11.19 9.51
N ARG A 100 -27.79 9.99 9.63
CA ARG A 100 -27.17 8.75 9.14
C ARG A 100 -27.03 8.76 7.62
N MET A 101 -28.05 9.19 6.89
CA MET A 101 -28.03 9.26 5.42
C MET A 101 -27.01 10.28 4.90
N ALA A 102 -26.88 11.43 5.57
CA ALA A 102 -25.83 12.40 5.28
C ALA A 102 -24.42 11.83 5.54
N SER A 103 -24.23 11.09 6.65
CA SER A 103 -22.95 10.45 6.95
C SER A 103 -22.56 9.36 5.94
N LEU A 104 -23.55 8.59 5.46
CA LEU A 104 -23.36 7.59 4.41
C LEU A 104 -23.04 8.24 3.07
N SER A 105 -23.76 9.30 2.69
CA SER A 105 -23.48 10.07 1.47
C SER A 105 -22.07 10.66 1.47
N ASN A 106 -21.64 11.26 2.58
CA ASN A 106 -20.28 11.79 2.72
C ASN A 106 -19.21 10.69 2.62
N SER A 107 -19.45 9.53 3.23
CA SER A 107 -18.55 8.37 3.15
C SER A 107 -18.52 7.77 1.75
N TRP A 108 -19.64 7.80 1.02
CA TRP A 108 -19.73 7.35 -0.36
C TRP A 108 -18.98 8.29 -1.32
N GLN A 109 -19.14 9.61 -1.15
CA GLN A 109 -18.41 10.59 -1.95
C GLN A 109 -16.90 10.51 -1.70
N SER A 110 -16.48 10.35 -0.43
CA SER A 110 -15.06 10.16 -0.12
C SER A 110 -14.51 8.87 -0.75
N ALA A 111 -15.24 7.76 -0.68
CA ALA A 111 -14.88 6.51 -1.33
C ALA A 111 -14.78 6.66 -2.86
N LYS A 112 -15.74 7.33 -3.51
CA LYS A 112 -15.70 7.58 -4.97
C LYS A 112 -14.48 8.41 -5.37
N VAL A 113 -14.15 9.45 -4.59
CA VAL A 113 -12.98 10.30 -4.84
C VAL A 113 -11.69 9.50 -4.65
N VAL A 114 -11.57 8.70 -3.59
CA VAL A 114 -10.41 7.83 -3.34
C VAL A 114 -10.24 6.81 -4.47
N ARG A 115 -11.31 6.12 -4.87
CA ARG A 115 -11.31 5.16 -5.98
C ARG A 115 -10.87 5.82 -7.29
N THR A 116 -11.39 7.00 -7.59
CA THR A 116 -11.02 7.71 -8.82
C THR A 116 -9.55 8.10 -8.80
N ARG A 117 -9.04 8.60 -7.66
CA ARG A 117 -7.62 8.92 -7.49
C ARG A 117 -6.73 7.68 -7.68
N GLU A 118 -7.13 6.52 -7.17
CA GLU A 118 -6.38 5.28 -7.32
C GLU A 118 -6.38 4.77 -8.76
N LYS A 119 -7.53 4.81 -9.46
CA LYS A 119 -7.62 4.48 -10.89
C LYS A 119 -6.73 5.40 -11.73
N VAL A 120 -6.74 6.70 -11.43
CA VAL A 120 -5.89 7.70 -12.08
C VAL A 120 -4.41 7.45 -11.78
N SER A 121 -4.04 7.20 -10.52
CA SER A 121 -2.66 6.86 -10.12
C SER A 121 -2.18 5.60 -10.84
N PHE A 122 -3.01 4.56 -10.91
CA PHE A 122 -2.71 3.33 -11.61
C PHE A 122 -2.44 3.57 -13.10
N PHE A 123 -3.34 4.29 -13.78
CA PHE A 123 -3.20 4.64 -15.18
C PHE A 123 -1.90 5.41 -15.45
N PHE A 124 -1.62 6.47 -14.69
CA PHE A 124 -0.40 7.25 -14.85
C PHE A 124 0.85 6.45 -14.50
N GLY A 125 0.78 5.55 -13.51
CA GLY A 125 1.86 4.66 -13.15
C GLY A 125 2.25 3.73 -14.31
N VAL A 126 1.26 3.09 -14.93
CA VAL A 126 1.48 2.21 -16.10
C VAL A 126 1.97 3.00 -17.31
N MET A 127 1.35 4.15 -17.60
CA MET A 127 1.76 4.99 -18.72
C MET A 127 3.17 5.57 -18.55
N SER A 128 3.57 5.91 -17.31
CA SER A 128 4.92 6.38 -17.01
C SER A 128 5.99 5.32 -17.33
N LEU A 129 5.71 4.05 -16.99
CA LEU A 129 6.59 2.93 -17.32
C LEU A 129 6.68 2.71 -18.82
N LEU A 130 5.54 2.66 -19.52
CA LEU A 130 5.49 2.49 -20.98
C LEU A 130 6.23 3.63 -21.70
N PHE A 131 5.95 4.88 -21.30
CA PHE A 131 6.60 6.05 -21.88
C PHE A 131 8.11 6.03 -21.63
N SER A 132 8.57 5.58 -20.47
CA SER A 132 10.00 5.46 -20.17
C SER A 132 10.70 4.43 -21.05
N ALA A 133 10.07 3.28 -21.29
CA ALA A 133 10.60 2.25 -22.19
C ALA A 133 10.64 2.74 -23.65
N LEU A 134 9.56 3.38 -24.13
CA LEU A 134 9.50 3.94 -25.48
C LEU A 134 10.50 5.10 -25.67
N MET A 135 10.62 5.99 -24.68
CA MET A 135 11.56 7.10 -24.70
C MET A 135 13.01 6.59 -24.76
N PHE A 136 13.35 5.53 -24.01
CA PHE A 136 14.66 4.90 -24.12
C PHE A 136 14.96 4.41 -25.55
N GLY A 137 14.01 3.73 -26.19
CA GLY A 137 14.21 3.17 -27.53
C GLY A 137 14.17 4.18 -28.67
N LEU A 138 13.31 5.21 -28.58
CA LEU A 138 13.07 6.16 -29.66
C LEU A 138 13.87 7.45 -29.52
N ALA A 139 14.09 7.92 -28.29
CA ALA A 139 14.67 9.24 -28.04
C ALA A 139 15.40 9.29 -26.67
N PRO A 140 16.49 8.52 -26.49
CA PRO A 140 17.20 8.40 -25.21
C PRO A 140 17.72 9.75 -24.67
N GLN A 141 17.91 10.75 -25.54
CA GLN A 141 18.29 12.10 -25.15
C GLN A 141 17.26 12.78 -24.22
N TRP A 142 15.99 12.36 -24.21
CA TRP A 142 14.96 12.93 -23.34
C TRP A 142 14.92 12.31 -21.94
N VAL A 143 15.64 11.22 -21.67
CA VAL A 143 15.54 10.48 -20.41
C VAL A 143 15.90 11.34 -19.20
N HIS A 144 17.00 12.12 -19.27
CA HIS A 144 17.41 13.01 -18.18
C HIS A 144 16.40 14.16 -17.92
N ILE A 145 15.70 14.60 -18.97
CA ILE A 145 14.64 15.62 -18.88
C ILE A 145 13.42 15.02 -18.20
N ALA A 146 12.99 13.83 -18.61
CA ALA A 146 11.88 13.11 -17.98
C ALA A 146 12.16 12.80 -16.50
N TYR A 147 13.40 12.36 -16.17
CA TYR A 147 13.84 12.19 -14.78
C TYR A 147 13.66 13.47 -13.96
N THR A 148 14.06 14.62 -14.53
CA THR A 148 13.91 15.92 -13.89
C THR A 148 12.44 16.31 -13.70
N ILE A 149 11.61 16.20 -14.74
CA ILE A 149 10.17 16.53 -14.69
C ILE A 149 9.46 15.69 -13.63
N GLN A 150 9.70 14.37 -13.64
CA GLN A 150 9.13 13.47 -12.64
C GLN A 150 9.62 13.81 -11.23
N GLY A 151 10.91 14.12 -11.05
CA GLY A 151 11.47 14.55 -9.77
C GLY A 151 10.83 15.84 -9.24
N CYS A 152 10.67 16.84 -10.11
CA CYS A 152 10.02 18.12 -9.78
C CYS A 152 8.54 17.96 -9.40
N TYR A 153 7.88 16.88 -9.81
CA TYR A 153 6.51 16.58 -9.40
C TYR A 153 6.46 15.70 -8.14
N LEU A 154 7.16 14.56 -8.15
CA LEU A 154 7.06 13.54 -7.11
C LEU A 154 7.73 13.95 -5.80
N LEU A 155 8.90 14.61 -5.85
CA LEU A 155 9.64 14.97 -4.63
C LEU A 155 8.93 16.05 -3.81
N PRO A 156 8.41 17.15 -4.38
CA PRO A 156 7.65 18.14 -3.60
C PRO A 156 6.36 17.56 -3.02
N LEU A 157 5.64 16.74 -3.79
CA LEU A 157 4.44 16.05 -3.32
C LEU A 157 4.75 15.13 -2.13
N ARG A 158 5.87 14.41 -2.18
CA ARG A 158 6.36 13.58 -1.08
C ARG A 158 6.74 14.42 0.13
N ALA A 159 7.46 15.52 -0.07
CA ALA A 159 7.85 16.43 1.00
C ALA A 159 6.62 17.00 1.74
N TYR A 160 5.61 17.45 1.00
CA TYR A 160 4.35 17.93 1.55
C TYR A 160 3.62 16.84 2.36
N THR A 161 3.49 15.65 1.77
CA THR A 161 2.81 14.50 2.39
C THR A 161 3.53 14.07 3.67
N TYR A 162 4.86 13.98 3.64
CA TYR A 162 5.68 13.56 4.78
C TYR A 162 5.67 14.60 5.88
N LYS A 163 5.60 15.89 5.55
CA LYS A 163 5.46 16.95 6.54
C LYS A 163 4.13 16.82 7.30
N LYS A 164 3.01 16.66 6.58
CA LYS A 164 1.68 16.44 7.19
C LYS A 164 1.64 15.21 8.08
N ARG A 165 2.34 14.15 7.68
CA ARG A 165 2.43 12.86 8.36
C ARG A 165 3.48 12.79 9.48
N ALA A 166 4.14 13.90 9.77
CA ALA A 166 5.24 13.99 10.72
C ALA A 166 6.50 13.14 10.39
N TRP A 167 6.64 12.67 9.15
CA TRP A 167 7.69 11.78 8.62
C TRP A 167 8.79 12.49 7.84
N HIS A 168 8.86 13.82 7.89
CA HIS A 168 9.82 14.59 7.09
C HIS A 168 11.30 14.34 7.42
N TYR A 169 11.64 13.61 8.49
CA TYR A 169 13.03 13.25 8.75
C TYR A 169 13.56 12.17 7.81
N PHE A 170 12.68 11.35 7.20
CA PHE A 170 13.06 10.44 6.13
C PHE A 170 13.58 11.17 4.87
N LEU A 171 13.21 12.45 4.67
CA LEU A 171 13.68 13.23 3.52
C LEU A 171 15.17 13.60 3.61
N PHE A 172 15.81 13.40 4.76
CA PHE A 172 17.25 13.59 4.93
C PHE A 172 18.06 12.33 4.62
N ASP A 173 17.39 11.21 4.32
CA ASP A 173 18.09 9.97 3.98
C ASP A 173 18.89 10.11 2.68
N PHE A 174 19.91 9.25 2.53
CA PHE A 174 20.93 9.36 1.49
C PHE A 174 20.34 9.38 0.06
N CYS A 175 19.26 8.66 -0.19
CA CYS A 175 18.67 8.58 -1.53
C CYS A 175 18.10 9.93 -2.02
N TYR A 176 17.59 10.78 -1.12
CA TYR A 176 17.17 12.15 -1.47
C TYR A 176 18.36 13.06 -1.75
N TYR A 177 19.42 12.93 -0.94
CA TYR A 177 20.66 13.66 -1.14
C TYR A 177 21.32 13.29 -2.48
N ALA A 178 21.41 12.00 -2.80
CA ALA A 178 21.88 11.49 -4.07
C ALA A 178 21.02 11.98 -5.25
N THR A 179 19.69 11.96 -5.12
CA THR A 179 18.78 12.48 -6.15
C THR A 179 19.02 13.97 -6.41
N LEU A 180 19.24 14.77 -5.36
CA LEU A 180 19.60 16.18 -5.52
C LEU A 180 20.95 16.34 -6.23
N LEU A 181 21.97 15.57 -5.85
CA LEU A 181 23.28 15.60 -6.50
C LEU A 181 23.20 15.22 -7.97
N ASN A 182 22.40 14.22 -8.32
CA ASN A 182 22.14 13.82 -9.70
C ASN A 182 21.58 15.00 -10.51
N LEU A 183 20.59 15.73 -9.98
CA LEU A 183 20.05 16.91 -10.64
C LEU A 183 21.07 18.05 -10.73
N VAL A 184 21.90 18.22 -9.69
CA VAL A 184 22.99 19.21 -9.67
C VAL A 184 23.99 18.92 -10.80
N PHE A 185 24.39 17.66 -10.98
CA PHE A 185 25.25 17.26 -12.09
C PHE A 185 24.59 17.53 -13.45
N ILE A 186 23.36 17.05 -13.65
CA ILE A 186 22.67 17.13 -14.95
C ILE A 186 22.52 18.58 -15.44
N TRP A 187 22.23 19.51 -14.54
CA TRP A 187 21.85 20.88 -14.91
C TRP A 187 22.92 21.94 -14.65
N PHE A 188 23.75 21.78 -13.61
CA PHE A 188 24.67 22.83 -13.20
C PHE A 188 26.14 22.49 -13.46
N PHE A 189 26.54 21.22 -13.30
CA PHE A 189 27.94 20.81 -13.44
C PHE A 189 28.14 19.59 -14.37
N PRO A 190 27.64 19.61 -15.61
CA PRO A 190 27.74 18.47 -16.54
C PRO A 190 29.18 18.23 -17.03
N SER A 191 30.07 19.21 -16.84
CA SER A 191 31.49 19.13 -17.19
C SER A 191 32.37 18.53 -16.10
N SER A 192 31.85 18.29 -14.89
CA SER A 192 32.65 17.81 -13.76
C SER A 192 32.82 16.28 -13.79
N PRO A 193 34.02 15.73 -14.06
CA PRO A 193 34.23 14.29 -14.10
C PRO A 193 34.06 13.67 -12.70
N ALA A 194 34.62 14.29 -11.67
CA ALA A 194 34.53 13.80 -10.30
C ALA A 194 33.07 13.68 -9.82
N LEU A 195 32.23 14.68 -10.12
CA LEU A 195 30.82 14.64 -9.75
C LEU A 195 30.05 13.59 -10.56
N PHE A 196 30.34 13.44 -11.86
CA PHE A 196 29.74 12.38 -12.67
C PHE A 196 30.05 10.99 -12.11
N VAL A 197 31.32 10.71 -11.82
CA VAL A 197 31.77 9.43 -11.27
C VAL A 197 31.03 9.13 -9.97
N ALA A 198 30.94 10.10 -9.06
CA ALA A 198 30.24 9.91 -7.81
C ALA A 198 28.73 9.67 -8.02
N CYS A 199 28.06 10.46 -8.87
CA CYS A 199 26.63 10.29 -9.16
C CYS A 199 26.33 8.94 -9.84
N TYR A 200 27.18 8.50 -10.77
CA TYR A 200 27.07 7.21 -11.44
C TYR A 200 27.20 6.07 -10.43
N CYS A 201 28.27 6.06 -9.62
CA CYS A 201 28.52 5.01 -8.64
C CYS A 201 27.41 4.95 -7.58
N ILE A 202 26.99 6.09 -7.03
CA ILE A 202 25.91 6.15 -6.03
C ILE A 202 24.58 5.67 -6.63
N SER A 203 24.26 6.08 -7.85
CA SER A 203 23.01 5.71 -8.53
C SER A 203 22.94 4.22 -8.84
N GLN A 204 24.00 3.65 -9.41
CA GLN A 204 24.07 2.22 -9.71
C GLN A 204 24.24 1.38 -8.46
N GLY A 205 25.04 1.82 -7.49
CA GLY A 205 25.32 1.09 -6.27
C GLY A 205 24.20 1.21 -5.25
N THR A 206 24.31 2.17 -4.34
CA THR A 206 23.39 2.29 -3.20
C THR A 206 21.93 2.45 -3.58
N LEU A 207 21.60 3.28 -4.59
CA LEU A 207 20.22 3.55 -4.98
C LEU A 207 19.59 2.36 -5.68
N GLY A 208 20.27 1.77 -6.67
CA GLY A 208 19.79 0.57 -7.36
C GLY A 208 19.68 -0.64 -6.43
N SER A 209 20.72 -0.91 -5.63
CA SER A 209 20.75 -2.05 -4.71
C SER A 209 19.69 -1.93 -3.60
N ALA A 210 19.32 -0.71 -3.24
CA ALA A 210 18.24 -0.45 -2.28
C ALA A 210 16.89 -1.02 -2.73
N VAL A 211 16.64 -1.22 -4.03
CA VAL A 211 15.43 -1.91 -4.52
C VAL A 211 15.35 -3.34 -3.96
N ILE A 212 16.49 -4.03 -3.94
CA ILE A 212 16.61 -5.41 -3.46
C ILE A 212 16.60 -5.43 -1.93
N THR A 213 17.49 -4.66 -1.31
CA THR A 213 17.70 -4.65 0.16
C THR A 213 16.45 -4.23 0.92
N TRP A 214 15.76 -3.18 0.46
CA TRP A 214 14.57 -2.63 1.11
C TRP A 214 13.27 -3.12 0.49
N ARG A 215 13.34 -4.10 -0.42
CA ARG A 215 12.19 -4.71 -1.09
C ARG A 215 11.22 -3.68 -1.68
N ASN A 216 11.78 -2.65 -2.33
CA ASN A 216 10.95 -1.66 -3.02
C ASN A 216 10.05 -2.38 -4.04
N SER A 217 8.78 -1.98 -4.09
CA SER A 217 7.72 -2.70 -4.78
C SER A 217 7.06 -1.79 -5.81
N LEU A 218 6.87 -2.30 -7.03
CA LEU A 218 6.12 -1.60 -8.07
C LEU A 218 4.61 -1.78 -7.83
N VAL A 219 3.98 -0.75 -7.27
CA VAL A 219 2.55 -0.74 -6.95
C VAL A 219 1.93 0.54 -7.52
N PHE A 220 1.29 0.44 -8.68
CA PHE A 220 0.91 1.63 -9.47
C PHE A 220 -0.14 2.53 -8.81
N HIS A 221 -0.98 1.99 -7.93
CA HIS A 221 -2.01 2.77 -7.22
C HIS A 221 -1.50 3.46 -5.95
N ASP A 222 -0.31 3.10 -5.47
CA ASP A 222 0.30 3.68 -4.26
C ASP A 222 1.38 4.70 -4.64
N GLN A 223 1.04 5.98 -4.50
CA GLN A 223 1.93 7.10 -4.79
C GLN A 223 3.25 7.08 -3.98
N ASP A 224 3.24 6.57 -2.74
CA ASP A 224 4.45 6.50 -1.90
C ASP A 224 5.42 5.44 -2.40
N LYS A 225 4.88 4.29 -2.84
CA LYS A 225 5.64 3.21 -3.47
C LYS A 225 6.18 3.64 -4.84
N VAL A 226 5.36 4.30 -5.67
CA VAL A 226 5.79 4.86 -6.95
C VAL A 226 6.92 5.87 -6.76
N THR A 227 6.80 6.79 -5.80
CA THR A 227 7.86 7.79 -5.56
C THR A 227 9.14 7.15 -5.03
N SER A 228 9.03 6.12 -4.20
CA SER A 228 10.20 5.37 -3.72
C SER A 228 10.91 4.66 -4.87
N LEU A 229 10.14 4.00 -5.74
CA LEU A 229 10.69 3.32 -6.89
C LEU A 229 11.33 4.30 -7.89
N PHE A 230 10.73 5.47 -8.10
CA PHE A 230 11.31 6.54 -8.90
C PHE A 230 12.72 6.90 -8.40
N ILE A 231 12.87 7.19 -7.10
CA ILE A 231 14.16 7.55 -6.49
C ILE A 231 15.21 6.45 -6.73
N HIS A 232 14.81 5.18 -6.62
CA HIS A 232 15.74 4.05 -6.63
C HIS A 232 16.02 3.44 -8.02
N ILE A 233 15.11 3.58 -8.99
CA ILE A 233 15.27 3.00 -10.35
C ILE A 233 15.58 4.08 -11.40
N TYR A 234 14.98 5.27 -11.34
CA TYR A 234 15.21 6.25 -12.40
C TYR A 234 16.62 6.83 -12.39
N ALA A 235 17.27 6.91 -11.22
CA ALA A 235 18.66 7.31 -11.13
C ALA A 235 19.59 6.35 -11.89
N PRO A 236 19.66 5.03 -11.58
CA PRO A 236 20.49 4.10 -12.33
C PRO A 236 20.07 4.03 -13.81
N PHE A 237 18.77 4.06 -14.11
CA PHE A 237 18.29 4.13 -15.50
C PHE A 237 18.84 5.34 -16.26
N THR A 238 18.74 6.54 -15.68
CA THR A 238 19.19 7.78 -16.32
C THR A 238 20.71 7.77 -16.55
N PHE A 239 21.49 7.35 -15.56
CA PHE A 239 22.95 7.30 -15.70
C PHE A 239 23.43 6.18 -16.63
N THR A 240 22.71 5.05 -16.72
CA THR A 240 22.94 4.04 -17.77
C THR A 240 22.70 4.64 -19.15
N VAL A 241 21.62 5.40 -19.35
CA VAL A 241 21.34 6.04 -20.64
C VAL A 241 22.43 7.06 -20.98
N ILE A 242 22.77 7.95 -20.04
CA ILE A 242 23.81 8.96 -20.24
C ILE A 242 25.14 8.33 -20.68
N ARG A 243 25.56 7.24 -20.02
CA ARG A 243 26.85 6.60 -20.31
C ARG A 243 26.85 5.75 -21.60
N HIS A 244 25.76 5.03 -21.88
CA HIS A 244 25.77 3.93 -22.86
C HIS A 244 24.91 4.17 -24.09
N TYR A 245 23.88 5.00 -24.01
CA TYR A 245 22.84 5.09 -25.05
C TYR A 245 22.50 6.53 -25.47
N TYR A 246 23.09 7.54 -24.82
CA TYR A 246 22.85 8.94 -25.15
C TYR A 246 23.64 9.32 -26.43
N PRO A 247 22.97 9.86 -27.46
CA PRO A 247 23.63 10.24 -28.71
C PRO A 247 24.53 11.46 -28.48
N ASN A 248 25.79 11.37 -28.92
CA ASN A 248 26.81 12.42 -28.73
C ASN A 248 26.89 12.91 -27.27
N ALA A 249 26.94 11.96 -26.32
CA ALA A 249 26.83 12.24 -24.89
C ALA A 249 27.82 13.31 -24.40
N GLU A 250 29.02 13.37 -24.95
CA GLU A 250 30.08 14.34 -24.61
C GLU A 250 29.70 15.79 -24.93
N GLU A 251 28.84 16.05 -25.92
CA GLU A 251 28.37 17.42 -26.22
C GLU A 251 27.50 17.96 -25.09
N ARG A 252 26.63 17.11 -24.51
CA ARG A 252 25.72 17.51 -23.42
C ARG A 252 26.34 17.34 -22.05
N PHE A 253 27.18 16.31 -21.88
CA PHE A 253 27.86 15.92 -20.64
C PHE A 253 29.37 15.82 -20.90
N PRO A 254 30.09 16.96 -20.97
CA PRO A 254 31.51 16.99 -21.30
C PRO A 254 32.40 16.16 -20.37
N ALA A 255 31.94 15.90 -19.14
CA ALA A 255 32.62 15.02 -18.19
C ALA A 255 32.94 13.62 -18.76
N LEU A 256 32.13 13.12 -19.71
CA LEU A 256 32.32 11.80 -20.32
C LEU A 256 33.57 11.70 -21.20
N ALA A 257 34.01 12.81 -21.81
CA ALA A 257 35.20 12.83 -22.68
C ALA A 257 36.47 12.51 -21.88
N GLU A 258 36.51 12.86 -20.58
CA GLU A 258 37.60 12.56 -19.67
C GLU A 258 37.48 11.19 -18.99
N LEU A 259 36.38 10.47 -19.22
CA LEU A 259 36.03 9.23 -18.52
C LEU A 259 35.70 8.08 -19.49
N PRO A 260 36.65 7.63 -20.33
CA PRO A 260 36.44 6.42 -21.12
C PRO A 260 36.22 5.20 -20.21
N HIS A 261 36.96 5.13 -19.10
CA HIS A 261 36.89 4.10 -18.07
C HIS A 261 36.93 4.72 -16.67
N LEU A 262 36.36 4.04 -15.69
CA LEU A 262 36.48 4.46 -14.28
C LEU A 262 37.79 3.95 -13.69
N GLU A 263 38.55 4.85 -13.06
CA GLU A 263 39.63 4.44 -12.16
C GLU A 263 39.02 3.99 -10.81
N PRO A 264 39.16 2.71 -10.41
CA PRO A 264 38.38 2.18 -9.28
C PRO A 264 38.61 2.90 -7.95
N MET A 265 39.87 3.25 -7.66
CA MET A 265 40.21 3.95 -6.42
C MET A 265 39.66 5.37 -6.39
N LYS A 266 39.74 6.12 -7.51
CA LYS A 266 39.14 7.45 -7.60
C LYS A 266 37.62 7.38 -7.52
N ALA A 267 37.02 6.37 -8.15
CA ALA A 267 35.57 6.19 -8.13
C ALA A 267 35.03 6.00 -6.72
N ILE A 268 35.59 5.04 -5.97
CA ILE A 268 35.23 4.79 -4.57
C ILE A 268 35.57 5.99 -3.68
N LEU A 269 36.67 6.70 -3.95
CA LEU A 269 37.04 7.88 -3.17
C LEU A 269 36.06 9.04 -3.36
N PHE A 270 35.64 9.32 -4.61
CA PHE A 270 34.70 10.41 -4.89
C PHE A 270 33.29 10.10 -4.37
N SER A 271 32.76 8.91 -4.65
CA SER A 271 31.45 8.49 -4.13
C SER A 271 31.46 8.37 -2.61
N GLY A 272 32.49 7.73 -2.04
CA GLY A 272 32.69 7.58 -0.62
C GLY A 272 32.87 8.91 0.10
N GLY A 273 33.60 9.86 -0.49
CA GLY A 273 33.76 11.22 0.03
C GLY A 273 32.42 11.96 0.13
N ILE A 274 31.62 11.93 -0.94
CA ILE A 274 30.26 12.50 -0.95
C ILE A 274 29.36 11.81 0.09
N TYR A 275 29.44 10.48 0.19
CA TYR A 275 28.70 9.72 1.18
C TYR A 275 29.08 10.12 2.61
N VAL A 276 30.37 10.24 2.92
CA VAL A 276 30.86 10.64 4.26
C VAL A 276 30.40 12.05 4.60
N ILE A 277 30.43 12.99 3.66
CA ILE A 277 29.89 14.35 3.86
C ILE A 277 28.42 14.26 4.27
N TRP A 278 27.59 13.52 3.52
CA TRP A 278 26.20 13.31 3.89
C TRP A 278 26.05 12.62 5.25
N GLN A 279 26.83 11.58 5.53
CA GLN A 279 26.75 10.81 6.75
C GLN A 279 27.03 11.67 7.98
N LEU A 280 28.01 12.56 7.91
CA LEU A 280 28.34 13.52 8.97
C LEU A 280 27.24 14.56 9.14
N LEU A 281 26.70 15.10 8.04
CA LEU A 281 25.57 16.03 8.08
C LEU A 281 24.33 15.38 8.70
N TYR A 282 24.01 14.14 8.30
CA TYR A 282 22.89 13.37 8.83
C TYR A 282 23.07 13.08 10.32
N TRP A 283 24.26 12.62 10.72
CA TRP A 283 24.56 12.34 12.11
C TRP A 283 24.41 13.59 12.99
N LYS A 284 25.05 14.70 12.61
CA LYS A 284 24.95 15.96 13.34
C LYS A 284 23.50 16.47 13.40
N PHE A 285 22.86 16.61 12.25
CA PHE A 285 21.56 17.27 12.17
C PHE A 285 20.41 16.39 12.68
N VAL A 286 20.40 15.09 12.37
CA VAL A 286 19.28 14.19 12.70
C VAL A 286 19.53 13.47 14.02
N LEU A 287 20.69 12.82 14.17
CA LEU A 287 20.96 11.95 15.33
C LEU A 287 21.43 12.72 16.58
N VAL A 288 22.09 13.87 16.42
CA VAL A 288 22.49 14.73 17.55
C VAL A 288 21.45 15.81 17.81
N ASP A 289 21.24 16.76 16.89
CA ASP A 289 20.40 17.95 17.15
C ASP A 289 18.91 17.65 17.34
N ARG A 290 18.43 16.50 16.81
CA ARG A 290 17.01 16.09 16.91
C ARG A 290 16.79 14.85 17.77
N ARG A 291 17.80 14.40 18.52
CA ARG A 291 17.73 13.22 19.41
C ARG A 291 16.48 13.20 20.29
N ALA A 292 16.22 14.28 21.03
CA ALA A 292 15.08 14.36 21.95
C ALA A 292 13.71 14.19 21.25
N LYS A 293 13.58 14.63 19.98
CA LYS A 293 12.36 14.47 19.18
C LYS A 293 12.19 13.04 18.64
N ILE A 294 13.30 12.33 18.44
CA ILE A 294 13.30 10.94 17.97
C ILE A 294 13.01 10.00 19.15
N GLU A 295 13.69 10.20 20.28
CA GLU A 295 13.51 9.38 21.51
C GLU A 295 12.11 9.55 22.12
N SER A 296 11.49 10.72 21.98
CA SER A 296 10.09 10.93 22.39
C SER A 296 9.06 10.28 21.46
N GLY A 297 9.48 9.65 20.36
CA GLY A 297 8.58 9.02 19.38
C GLY A 297 7.80 10.01 18.51
N GLN A 298 8.01 11.32 18.66
CA GLN A 298 7.34 12.35 17.86
C GLN A 298 7.77 12.33 16.40
N ARG A 299 8.97 11.79 16.11
CA ARG A 299 9.58 11.73 14.78
C ARG A 299 10.22 10.37 14.56
N THR A 300 9.91 9.77 13.41
CA THR A 300 10.54 8.54 12.96
C THR A 300 11.64 8.86 11.95
N THR A 301 12.77 8.17 12.08
CA THR A 301 13.91 8.17 11.14
C THR A 301 14.10 6.75 10.62
N SER A 302 14.89 6.57 9.56
CA SER A 302 15.26 5.23 9.08
C SER A 302 15.90 4.36 10.16
N PHE A 303 16.73 4.95 11.03
CA PHE A 303 17.28 4.26 12.19
C PHE A 303 16.19 3.80 13.18
N SER A 304 15.29 4.70 13.60
CA SER A 304 14.20 4.36 14.54
C SER A 304 13.20 3.37 13.93
N PHE A 305 12.94 3.48 12.62
CA PHE A 305 12.08 2.56 11.88
C PHE A 305 12.66 1.15 11.88
N LEU A 306 13.92 0.99 11.48
CA LEU A 306 14.59 -0.32 11.41
C LEU A 306 14.76 -0.97 12.79
N LEU A 307 14.98 -0.17 13.85
CA LEU A 307 15.02 -0.69 15.22
C LEU A 307 13.69 -1.28 15.68
N ASN A 308 12.57 -0.69 15.22
CA ASN A 308 11.23 -1.15 15.57
C ASN A 308 10.75 -2.30 14.66
N GLU A 309 11.35 -2.46 13.48
CA GLU A 309 11.00 -3.50 12.52
C GLU A 309 11.68 -4.84 12.84
N LYS A 310 11.11 -5.58 13.79
CA LYS A 310 11.63 -6.89 14.27
C LYS A 310 11.45 -8.06 13.29
N ARG A 311 10.76 -7.85 12.16
CA ARG A 311 10.52 -8.89 11.15
C ARG A 311 11.69 -9.03 10.16
N GLY A 312 12.40 -7.94 9.88
CA GLY A 312 13.54 -7.95 8.96
C GLY A 312 14.82 -8.49 9.60
N VAL A 313 15.69 -9.13 8.81
CA VAL A 313 16.99 -9.64 9.27
C VAL A 313 17.87 -8.50 9.81
N ILE A 314 17.88 -7.36 9.10
CA ILE A 314 18.66 -6.18 9.46
C ILE A 314 18.15 -5.57 10.78
N GLY A 315 16.84 -5.39 10.93
CA GLY A 315 16.24 -4.88 12.16
C GLY A 315 16.49 -5.79 13.36
N ARG A 316 16.41 -7.12 13.17
CA ARG A 316 16.76 -8.11 14.21
C ARG A 316 18.22 -8.01 14.63
N ALA A 317 19.14 -7.99 13.67
CA ALA A 317 20.58 -7.86 13.95
C ALA A 317 20.92 -6.54 14.65
N LEU A 318 20.28 -5.43 14.25
CA LEU A 318 20.48 -4.14 14.89
C LEU A 318 19.90 -4.12 16.32
N SER A 319 18.77 -4.79 16.55
CA SER A 319 18.13 -4.86 17.87
C SER A 319 18.93 -5.68 18.89
N SER A 320 19.72 -6.66 18.44
CA SER A 320 20.58 -7.47 19.32
C SER A 320 21.85 -6.75 19.77
N ILE A 321 22.19 -5.60 19.16
CA ILE A 321 23.36 -4.80 19.55
C ILE A 321 23.01 -3.97 20.80
N PRO A 322 23.92 -3.82 21.78
CA PRO A 322 23.73 -2.97 22.95
C PRO A 322 23.47 -1.51 22.56
N GLN A 323 22.58 -0.83 23.29
CA GLN A 323 22.08 0.50 22.93
C GLN A 323 23.17 1.54 22.64
N GLY A 324 24.28 1.54 23.40
CA GLY A 324 25.39 2.48 23.21
C GLY A 324 26.14 2.34 21.88
N TYR A 325 26.10 1.18 21.23
CA TYR A 325 26.81 0.92 19.97
C TYR A 325 25.90 0.92 18.74
N ARG A 326 24.57 0.95 18.90
CA ARG A 326 23.62 0.82 17.78
C ARG A 326 23.80 1.89 16.72
N GLU A 327 24.00 3.15 17.12
CA GLU A 327 24.20 4.26 16.18
C GLU A 327 25.50 4.08 15.38
N ALA A 328 26.60 3.76 16.07
CA ALA A 328 27.90 3.55 15.43
C ALA A 328 27.89 2.35 14.47
N VAL A 329 27.30 1.22 14.87
CA VAL A 329 27.19 0.04 14.00
C VAL A 329 26.24 0.30 12.84
N PHE A 330 25.15 1.04 13.05
CA PHE A 330 24.27 1.45 11.95
C PHE A 330 25.03 2.30 10.92
N MET A 331 25.72 3.35 11.35
CA MET A 331 26.49 4.23 10.45
C MET A 331 27.63 3.48 9.75
N GLY A 332 28.38 2.65 10.48
CA GLY A 332 29.44 1.83 9.91
C GLY A 332 28.91 0.81 8.91
N GLY A 333 27.80 0.15 9.23
CA GLY A 333 27.12 -0.79 8.35
C GLY A 333 26.60 -0.13 7.07
N GLN A 334 26.06 1.09 7.16
CA GLN A 334 25.64 1.85 5.98
C GLN A 334 26.83 2.22 5.09
N LEU A 335 27.97 2.63 5.67
CA LEU A 335 29.20 2.91 4.90
C LEU A 335 29.72 1.67 4.18
N VAL A 336 29.77 0.52 4.87
CA VAL A 336 30.17 -0.77 4.26
C VAL A 336 29.20 -1.16 3.15
N TYR A 337 27.89 -1.02 3.38
CA TYR A 337 26.87 -1.24 2.36
C TYR A 337 27.09 -0.35 1.14
N THR A 338 27.40 0.93 1.32
CA THR A 338 27.70 1.84 0.22
C THR A 338 28.87 1.37 -0.61
N VAL A 339 30.02 1.09 0.02
CA VAL A 339 31.22 0.64 -0.71
C VAL A 339 30.96 -0.68 -1.44
N LEU A 340 30.33 -1.66 -0.80
CA LEU A 340 30.06 -2.97 -1.41
C LEU A 340 29.10 -2.89 -2.59
N THR A 341 28.06 -2.06 -2.49
CA THR A 341 27.06 -1.94 -3.56
C THR A 341 27.60 -1.19 -4.78
N GLU A 342 28.64 -0.37 -4.63
CA GLU A 342 29.29 0.33 -5.74
C GLU A 342 30.25 -0.55 -6.55
N VAL A 343 30.70 -1.70 -6.01
CA VAL A 343 31.65 -2.60 -6.70
C VAL A 343 31.19 -2.99 -8.11
N PRO A 344 29.95 -3.47 -8.35
CA PRO A 344 29.50 -3.77 -9.71
C PRO A 344 29.52 -2.56 -10.63
N ALA A 345 29.16 -1.38 -10.11
CA ALA A 345 29.13 -0.14 -10.88
C ALA A 345 30.52 0.22 -11.42
N VAL A 346 31.54 0.11 -10.56
CA VAL A 346 32.92 0.47 -10.85
C VAL A 346 33.59 -0.53 -11.81
N PHE A 347 33.41 -1.84 -11.58
CA PHE A 347 34.18 -2.86 -12.29
C PHE A 347 33.49 -3.48 -13.50
N VAL A 348 32.16 -3.33 -13.62
CA VAL A 348 31.37 -4.07 -14.62
C VAL A 348 30.40 -3.16 -15.37
N LEU A 349 29.55 -2.43 -14.66
CA LEU A 349 28.41 -1.74 -15.30
C LEU A 349 28.82 -0.52 -16.12
N TYR A 350 29.93 0.13 -15.75
CA TYR A 350 30.40 1.32 -16.47
C TYR A 350 30.94 1.02 -17.86
N ASP A 351 31.69 -0.07 -18.00
CA ASP A 351 32.37 -0.43 -19.25
C ASP A 351 31.52 -1.31 -20.17
N SER A 352 30.45 -1.93 -19.63
CA SER A 352 29.59 -2.84 -20.39
C SER A 352 28.13 -2.40 -20.40
N SER A 353 27.66 -1.96 -21.56
CA SER A 353 26.25 -1.64 -21.80
C SER A 353 25.33 -2.86 -21.60
N PHE A 354 25.82 -4.06 -21.93
CA PHE A 354 25.12 -5.32 -21.70
C PHE A 354 24.89 -5.58 -20.20
N TRP A 355 25.95 -5.55 -19.38
CA TRP A 355 25.81 -5.80 -17.94
C TRP A 355 25.05 -4.68 -17.24
N SER A 356 25.17 -3.43 -17.69
CA SER A 356 24.33 -2.32 -17.21
C SER A 356 22.84 -2.59 -17.50
N GLY A 357 22.50 -3.08 -18.69
CA GLY A 357 21.14 -3.49 -19.04
C GLY A 357 20.63 -4.67 -18.20
N VAL A 358 21.44 -5.71 -18.02
CA VAL A 358 21.11 -6.87 -17.16
C VAL A 358 20.84 -6.42 -15.73
N TYR A 359 21.65 -5.49 -15.20
CA TYR A 359 21.45 -4.94 -13.87
C TYR A 359 20.12 -4.19 -13.74
N LEU A 360 19.76 -3.34 -14.71
CA LEU A 360 18.47 -2.65 -14.74
C LEU A 360 17.29 -3.62 -14.80
N ILE A 361 17.38 -4.66 -15.64
CA ILE A 361 16.36 -5.72 -15.71
C ILE A 361 16.25 -6.43 -14.37
N LEU A 362 17.35 -6.74 -13.71
CA LEU A 362 17.37 -7.42 -12.42
C LEU A 362 16.69 -6.60 -11.32
N ILE A 363 17.09 -5.34 -11.11
CA ILE A 363 16.46 -4.49 -10.08
C ILE A 363 14.99 -4.24 -10.40
N PHE A 364 14.64 -4.07 -11.68
CA PHE A 364 13.26 -3.88 -12.09
C PHE A 364 12.42 -5.14 -11.85
N SER A 365 12.93 -6.32 -12.20
CA SER A 365 12.27 -7.62 -11.99
C SER A 365 12.01 -7.87 -10.50
N VAL A 366 12.98 -7.55 -9.63
CA VAL A 366 12.79 -7.63 -8.17
C VAL A 366 11.66 -6.71 -7.71
N SER A 367 11.59 -5.49 -8.23
CA SER A 367 10.50 -4.56 -7.87
C SER A 367 9.13 -5.03 -8.34
N VAL A 368 9.04 -5.64 -9.53
CA VAL A 368 7.81 -6.21 -10.09
C VAL A 368 7.40 -7.43 -9.27
N TRP A 369 8.32 -8.33 -8.93
CA TRP A 369 8.04 -9.49 -8.10
C TRP A 369 7.52 -9.09 -6.71
N ASN A 370 8.17 -8.12 -6.07
CA ASN A 370 7.72 -7.59 -4.79
C ASN A 370 6.34 -6.91 -4.90
N GLY A 371 6.10 -6.18 -5.99
CA GLY A 371 4.79 -5.59 -6.32
C GLY A 371 3.70 -6.64 -6.52
N GLY A 372 3.99 -7.71 -7.25
CA GLY A 372 3.09 -8.84 -7.44
C GLY A 372 2.72 -9.52 -6.11
N GLY A 373 3.72 -9.74 -5.24
CA GLY A 373 3.48 -10.22 -3.87
C GLY A 373 2.57 -9.29 -3.06
N PHE A 374 2.72 -7.97 -3.21
CA PHE A 374 1.80 -7.00 -2.60
C PHE A 374 0.37 -7.18 -3.13
N TYR A 375 0.20 -7.22 -4.44
CA TYR A 375 -1.12 -7.39 -5.07
C TYR A 375 -1.78 -8.74 -4.80
N ILE A 376 -1.03 -9.82 -4.63
CA ILE A 376 -1.57 -11.17 -4.45
C ILE A 376 -1.75 -11.48 -2.96
N GLU A 377 -0.70 -11.33 -2.16
CA GLU A 377 -0.71 -11.81 -0.78
C GLU A 377 -1.39 -10.83 0.17
N VAL A 378 -1.18 -9.53 0.00
CA VAL A 378 -1.76 -8.54 0.90
C VAL A 378 -3.24 -8.38 0.60
N PHE A 379 -3.61 -8.21 -0.67
CA PHE A 379 -5.03 -8.17 -1.05
C PHE A 379 -5.73 -9.50 -0.81
N GLY A 380 -5.11 -10.64 -1.13
CA GLY A 380 -5.72 -11.96 -0.94
C GLY A 380 -6.03 -12.24 0.54
N ARG A 381 -5.04 -12.07 1.44
CA ARG A 381 -5.25 -12.26 2.88
C ARG A 381 -6.25 -11.26 3.47
N LYS A 382 -6.32 -10.06 2.90
CA LYS A 382 -7.26 -9.03 3.34
C LYS A 382 -8.69 -9.35 2.90
N PHE A 383 -8.87 -9.80 1.67
CA PHE A 383 -10.14 -10.32 1.17
C PHE A 383 -10.64 -11.49 2.00
N GLU A 384 -9.74 -12.44 2.32
CA GLU A 384 -10.04 -13.58 3.17
C GLU A 384 -10.54 -13.15 4.55
N ARG A 385 -9.84 -12.21 5.21
CA ARG A 385 -10.27 -11.65 6.50
C ARG A 385 -11.62 -10.93 6.43
N GLU A 386 -11.86 -10.15 5.37
CA GLU A 386 -13.15 -9.45 5.19
C GLU A 386 -14.29 -10.45 4.92
N LEU A 387 -14.05 -11.51 4.15
CA LEU A 387 -15.00 -12.59 3.95
C LEU A 387 -15.30 -13.35 5.24
N GLU A 388 -14.29 -13.63 6.06
CA GLU A 388 -14.47 -14.25 7.37
C GLU A 388 -15.28 -13.36 8.31
N ALA A 389 -15.02 -12.05 8.32
CA ALA A 389 -15.78 -11.09 9.09
C ALA A 389 -17.25 -11.04 8.66
N LEU A 390 -17.52 -11.01 7.35
CA LEU A 390 -18.88 -11.04 6.79
C LEU A 390 -19.60 -12.35 7.12
N ARG A 391 -18.93 -13.51 6.99
CA ARG A 391 -19.49 -14.81 7.37
C ARG A 391 -19.89 -14.82 8.85
N LYS A 392 -19.05 -14.24 9.72
CA LYS A 392 -19.34 -14.12 11.15
C LYS A 392 -20.54 -13.23 11.42
N GLU A 393 -20.63 -12.06 10.78
CA GLU A 393 -21.76 -11.15 10.92
C GLU A 393 -23.09 -11.79 10.47
N LEU A 394 -23.06 -12.54 9.36
CA LEU A 394 -24.24 -13.23 8.83
C LEU A 394 -24.66 -14.38 9.75
N ALA A 395 -23.71 -15.12 10.34
CA ALA A 395 -23.99 -16.12 11.36
C ALA A 395 -24.62 -15.51 12.62
N GLU A 396 -24.09 -14.37 13.10
CA GLU A 396 -24.64 -13.64 14.25
C GLU A 396 -26.05 -13.10 13.98
N THR A 397 -26.32 -12.64 12.75
CA THR A 397 -27.64 -12.11 12.35
C THR A 397 -28.69 -13.22 12.23
N THR A 398 -28.31 -14.36 11.67
CA THR A 398 -29.16 -15.56 11.60
C THR A 398 -29.45 -16.10 13.01
N ALA A 399 -28.44 -16.14 13.89
CA ALA A 399 -28.62 -16.56 15.28
C ALA A 399 -29.52 -15.60 16.09
N ARG A 400 -29.48 -14.30 15.81
CA ARG A 400 -30.40 -13.32 16.41
C ARG A 400 -31.83 -13.45 15.87
N SER A 401 -32.00 -13.67 14.57
CA SER A 401 -33.32 -13.80 13.94
C SER A 401 -34.04 -15.10 14.34
N GLY A 402 -33.31 -16.18 14.62
CA GLY A 402 -33.88 -17.43 15.14
C GLY A 402 -34.38 -17.36 16.58
N ARG A 403 -34.10 -16.28 17.32
CA ARG A 403 -34.58 -16.06 18.70
C ARG A 403 -35.85 -15.22 18.80
N SER A 404 -36.34 -14.71 17.67
CA SER A 404 -37.52 -13.83 17.58
C SER A 404 -38.68 -14.46 16.82
N SER A 405 -38.94 -15.76 17.03
CA SER A 405 -40.26 -16.33 16.74
C SER A 405 -41.20 -15.93 17.88
N PRO A 406 -42.31 -15.22 17.63
CA PRO A 406 -43.25 -14.88 18.69
C PRO A 406 -43.95 -16.18 19.10
N THR A 407 -43.74 -16.58 20.36
CA THR A 407 -44.53 -17.61 21.01
C THR A 407 -46.00 -17.21 20.93
N SER A 408 -46.76 -17.89 20.07
CA SER A 408 -48.21 -17.79 20.05
C SER A 408 -48.74 -18.23 21.40
N ILE A 409 -49.35 -17.31 22.14
CA ILE A 409 -50.09 -17.61 23.35
C ILE A 409 -51.29 -18.48 22.95
N SER A 410 -51.26 -19.75 23.33
CA SER A 410 -52.45 -20.60 23.40
C SER A 410 -52.79 -20.82 24.87
N ARG A 411 -53.84 -20.14 25.34
CA ARG A 411 -54.70 -20.52 26.47
C ARG A 411 -55.93 -21.14 25.80
N THR A 412 -56.56 -22.25 26.20
CA THR A 412 -56.78 -23.00 27.47
C THR A 412 -57.69 -24.17 27.01
N SER A 413 -57.58 -25.43 27.44
CA SER A 413 -58.15 -26.01 28.67
C SER A 413 -58.22 -27.55 28.52
N SER A 414 -58.07 -28.26 29.65
CA SER A 414 -58.76 -29.51 30.05
C SER A 414 -58.26 -30.90 29.61
N GLU A 415 -57.95 -31.65 30.66
CA GLU A 415 -58.30 -33.05 30.97
C GLU A 415 -57.36 -34.23 30.59
N ASN A 416 -56.78 -34.76 31.68
CA ASN A 416 -56.71 -36.17 32.11
C ASN A 416 -55.96 -37.23 31.28
N GLY A 417 -55.05 -37.94 31.96
CA GLY A 417 -54.75 -39.34 31.67
C GLY A 417 -53.27 -39.72 31.66
N ASP A 418 -52.71 -39.99 32.84
CA ASP A 418 -51.87 -41.15 33.18
C ASP A 418 -50.78 -41.70 32.23
N THR A 419 -49.55 -41.70 32.78
CA THR A 419 -48.61 -42.85 32.88
C THR A 419 -47.61 -43.18 31.75
N GLN A 420 -46.33 -42.92 32.09
CA GLN A 420 -45.07 -43.67 31.85
C GLN A 420 -44.39 -43.81 30.46
N SER A 421 -43.10 -43.41 30.52
CA SER A 421 -41.86 -44.02 29.99
C SER A 421 -41.54 -44.06 28.49
N SER A 422 -40.55 -43.23 28.16
CA SER A 422 -39.25 -43.57 27.55
C SER A 422 -39.14 -44.10 26.11
N THR A 423 -38.14 -43.49 25.45
CA THR A 423 -37.20 -43.99 24.43
C THR A 423 -37.47 -43.73 22.94
N ASP A 424 -36.44 -43.11 22.33
CA ASP A 424 -35.92 -43.19 20.97
C ASP A 424 -36.82 -42.91 19.76
N THR A 425 -36.42 -41.93 18.93
CA THR A 425 -35.63 -42.21 17.70
C THR A 425 -35.38 -40.92 16.90
N THR A 426 -34.14 -40.77 16.42
CA THR A 426 -33.78 -39.97 15.25
C THR A 426 -34.47 -40.50 13.99
N PRO A 427 -34.59 -39.68 12.93
CA PRO A 427 -33.92 -40.13 11.72
C PRO A 427 -33.11 -39.03 11.00
N VAL A 428 -31.98 -39.50 10.51
CA VAL A 428 -31.12 -38.93 9.48
C VAL A 428 -31.90 -38.82 8.16
N LEU A 429 -31.68 -37.74 7.40
CA LEU A 429 -31.83 -37.79 5.95
C LEU A 429 -30.70 -37.03 5.24
N SER A 430 -30.12 -37.78 4.31
CA SER A 430 -28.94 -37.61 3.46
C SER A 430 -28.97 -36.40 2.52
N SER A 431 -27.78 -35.84 2.27
CA SER A 431 -27.49 -34.90 1.19
C SER A 431 -26.68 -35.58 0.09
N ASP A 432 -27.35 -35.93 -1.01
CA ASP A 432 -26.72 -36.16 -2.32
C ASP A 432 -27.16 -35.03 -3.25
N ILE A 433 -26.23 -34.17 -3.68
CA ILE A 433 -26.36 -33.43 -4.95
C ILE A 433 -24.98 -33.38 -5.64
N SER A 434 -24.93 -34.13 -6.73
CA SER A 434 -23.92 -34.24 -7.77
C SER A 434 -23.70 -32.95 -8.57
N LEU A 435 -22.43 -32.65 -8.89
CA LEU A 435 -21.99 -31.63 -9.86
C LEU A 435 -22.03 -32.19 -11.28
N PRO A 436 -22.43 -31.42 -12.32
CA PRO A 436 -22.19 -31.81 -13.71
C PRO A 436 -20.82 -31.33 -14.19
N LEU A 437 -19.99 -32.28 -14.59
CA LEU A 437 -18.88 -32.11 -15.53
C LEU A 437 -19.46 -32.16 -16.94
N ASP A 438 -19.02 -31.26 -17.81
CA ASP A 438 -19.23 -31.39 -19.25
C ASP A 438 -17.85 -31.40 -19.92
N GLU A 439 -17.49 -32.57 -20.43
CA GLU A 439 -16.34 -32.83 -21.29
C GLU A 439 -16.91 -33.48 -22.56
N SER A 440 -16.89 -32.75 -23.68
CA SER A 440 -17.09 -33.33 -25.00
C SER A 440 -15.79 -33.24 -25.79
N THR A 441 -15.16 -34.39 -25.91
CA THR A 441 -14.03 -34.75 -26.75
C THR A 441 -14.38 -34.70 -28.25
N LEU A 442 -13.39 -34.37 -29.08
CA LEU A 442 -13.22 -34.98 -30.40
C LEU A 442 -11.73 -35.17 -30.68
N ASN A 443 -11.40 -36.43 -31.01
CA ASN A 443 -10.09 -37.07 -31.11
C ASN A 443 -9.33 -36.79 -32.42
N GLY A 444 -8.03 -37.08 -32.35
CA GLY A 444 -7.19 -37.65 -33.42
C GLY A 444 -6.00 -36.76 -33.80
N ASP A 445 -4.73 -37.19 -33.91
CA ASP A 445 -4.08 -38.47 -33.68
C ASP A 445 -2.54 -38.25 -33.75
N SER A 446 -1.77 -39.10 -33.04
CA SER A 446 -0.38 -39.59 -33.32
C SER A 446 0.85 -38.66 -33.51
N ILE A 447 1.71 -38.63 -32.48
CA ILE A 447 3.19 -38.92 -32.34
C ILE A 447 4.21 -38.57 -33.49
N PRO A 448 5.46 -38.08 -33.16
CA PRO A 448 6.51 -37.53 -34.06
C PRO A 448 7.57 -38.62 -34.45
N PRO A 449 8.85 -38.37 -34.89
CA PRO A 449 9.63 -37.15 -35.23
C PRO A 449 10.47 -37.24 -36.54
N SER A 450 11.03 -36.13 -37.06
CA SER A 450 12.23 -36.15 -37.93
C SER A 450 12.83 -34.76 -38.24
N SER A 451 14.09 -34.54 -37.83
CA SER A 451 15.12 -33.87 -38.66
C SER A 451 15.83 -34.98 -39.49
N PRO A 452 16.63 -34.75 -40.57
CA PRO A 452 17.53 -33.61 -40.86
C PRO A 452 17.69 -33.18 -42.36
N GLN A 453 18.61 -32.23 -42.60
CA GLN A 453 19.39 -31.91 -43.83
C GLN A 453 18.96 -30.78 -44.83
N SER A 454 19.81 -29.74 -44.84
CA SER A 454 20.61 -29.18 -45.97
C SER A 454 19.96 -28.62 -47.27
N LYS A 455 20.30 -27.35 -47.58
CA LYS A 455 20.84 -26.77 -48.86
C LYS A 455 20.90 -25.23 -48.71
N LYS A 456 22.06 -24.54 -48.69
CA LYS A 456 22.99 -24.08 -49.76
C LYS A 456 22.39 -23.14 -50.83
N SER A 457 23.13 -22.03 -51.07
CA SER A 457 23.05 -20.96 -52.11
C SER A 457 21.92 -19.93 -51.90
N GLN A 458 22.13 -18.61 -51.93
CA GLN A 458 23.18 -17.72 -52.45
C GLN A 458 23.59 -16.65 -51.43
#